data_AF-A0A2J8FZM7-F1
#
_entry.id   AF-A0A2J8FZM7-F1
#
_cell.length_a   1.000
_cell.length_b   1.000
_cell.length_c   1.000
_cell.angle_alpha   90.00
_cell.angle_beta   90.00
_cell.angle_gamma   90.00
#
_symmetry.space_group_name_H-M   'P 1'
#
loop_
_entity.id
_entity.type
_entity.pdbx_description
1 polymer ?
#
loop_
_entity_poly.entity_id
_entity_poly.type
_entity_poly.pdbx_seq_one_letter_code
_entity_poly.pdbx_strand_id
1 'polypeptide(L)'
;MWVTVEEEAALVARAEREKVTVPNLLVSAALSEHSDSPTERRAIAAELMALHNLLARSSNNINQLARQANATSEFPLEAREALKHIRKVAMRIDDAIDGLM
;
A
#
# COMPACT_ATOMS: atom_id res chain seq x y z
N MET A 1 16.30 32.16 19.39
CA MET A 1 15.20 31.24 19.04
C MET A 1 15.41 30.86 17.58
N TRP A 2 15.40 29.57 17.24
CA TRP A 2 15.80 29.08 15.91
C TRP A 2 14.64 28.98 14.92
N VAL A 3 13.39 29.12 15.40
CA VAL A 3 12.12 29.17 14.66
C VAL A 3 11.16 30.10 15.41
N THR A 4 10.11 30.60 14.77
CA THR A 4 9.03 31.35 15.43
C THR A 4 8.09 30.42 16.22
N VAL A 5 7.22 31.00 17.04
CA VAL A 5 6.20 30.24 17.80
C VAL A 5 5.22 29.56 16.84
N GLU A 6 4.86 30.22 15.74
CA GLU A 6 3.98 29.68 14.71
C GLU A 6 4.64 28.52 13.96
N GLU A 7 5.93 28.64 13.65
CA GLU A 7 6.72 27.58 13.02
C GLU A 7 6.89 26.38 13.96
N GLU A 8 7.15 26.62 15.24
CA GLU A 8 7.23 25.57 16.27
C GLU A 8 5.90 24.81 16.39
N ALA A 9 4.77 25.52 16.46
CA ALA A 9 3.44 24.90 16.51
C ALA A 9 3.16 24.05 15.25
N ALA A 10 3.56 24.53 14.07
CA ALA A 10 3.41 23.79 12.82
C ALA A 10 4.26 22.52 12.78
N LEU A 11 5.50 22.58 13.28
CA LEU A 11 6.41 21.43 13.39
C LEU A 11 5.88 20.38 14.37
N VAL A 12 5.38 20.80 15.54
CA VAL A 12 4.76 19.91 16.53
C VAL A 12 3.55 19.20 15.93
N ALA A 13 2.63 19.94 15.32
CA ALA A 13 1.44 19.36 14.71
C ALA A 13 1.77 18.38 13.57
N ARG A 14 2.82 18.66 12.79
CA ARG A 14 3.27 17.75 11.73
C ARG A 14 3.92 16.48 12.27
N ALA A 15 4.79 16.62 13.28
CA ALA A 15 5.45 15.50 13.94
C ALA A 15 4.43 14.54 14.58
N GLU A 16 3.36 15.08 15.20
CA GLU A 16 2.27 14.28 15.76
C GLU A 16 1.52 13.47 14.69
N ARG A 17 1.16 14.10 13.55
CA ARG A 17 0.51 13.40 12.43
C ARG A 17 1.37 12.27 11.86
N GLU A 18 2.67 12.51 11.73
CA GLU A 18 3.64 11.55 11.20
C GLU A 18 4.14 10.55 12.26
N LYS A 19 3.69 10.68 13.53
CA LYS A 19 4.07 9.84 14.68
C LYS A 19 5.58 9.77 14.93
N VAL A 20 6.27 10.91 14.76
CA VAL A 20 7.71 11.06 15.00
C VAL A 20 7.98 12.22 15.95
N THR A 21 9.23 12.39 16.41
CA THR A 21 9.63 13.57 17.16
C THR A 21 9.98 14.73 16.22
N VAL A 22 9.84 15.98 16.69
CA VAL A 22 10.22 17.18 15.91
C VAL A 22 11.69 17.12 15.43
N PRO A 23 12.68 16.71 16.26
CA PRO A 23 14.05 16.53 15.77
C PRO A 23 14.17 15.50 14.64
N ASN A 24 13.48 14.35 14.76
CA ASN A 24 13.53 13.31 13.73
C ASN A 24 12.88 13.77 12.41
N LEU A 25 11.77 14.50 12.49
CA LEU A 25 11.12 15.12 11.34
C LEU A 25 12.08 16.08 10.60
N LEU A 26 12.75 16.97 11.34
CA LEU A 26 13.66 17.96 10.77
C LEU A 26 14.90 17.30 10.13
N VAL A 27 15.51 16.33 10.82
CA VAL A 27 16.67 15.59 10.30
C VAL A 27 16.28 14.79 9.06
N SER A 28 15.17 14.07 9.10
CA SER A 28 14.71 13.27 7.96
C SER A 28 14.40 14.15 6.75
N ALA A 29 13.74 15.30 6.94
CA ALA A 29 13.44 16.23 5.85
C ALA A 29 14.69 16.94 5.28
N ALA A 30 15.67 17.23 6.14
CA ALA A 30 16.92 17.89 5.72
C ALA A 30 17.89 16.92 5.02
N LEU A 31 17.84 15.63 5.37
CA LEU A 31 18.74 14.60 4.84
C LEU A 31 18.09 13.69 3.79
N SER A 32 16.78 13.81 3.57
CA SER A 32 16.11 13.08 2.48
C SER A 32 16.65 13.60 1.14
N GLU A 33 17.44 12.77 0.45
CA GLU A 33 17.95 13.09 -0.89
C GLU A 33 16.81 13.18 -1.93
N HIS A 34 15.63 12.64 -1.61
CA HIS A 34 14.49 12.56 -2.52
C HIS A 34 13.20 12.91 -1.76
N SER A 35 12.79 14.18 -1.79
CA SER A 35 11.39 14.48 -1.53
C SER A 35 10.61 14.09 -2.77
N ASP A 36 9.89 12.97 -2.74
CA ASP A 36 8.99 12.60 -3.84
C ASP A 36 8.16 13.82 -4.23
N SER A 37 8.23 14.18 -5.50
CA SER A 37 7.37 15.19 -6.06
C SER A 37 5.92 14.81 -5.79
N PRO A 38 4.99 15.78 -5.70
CA PRO A 38 3.56 15.48 -5.63
C PRO A 38 3.05 14.56 -6.77
N THR A 39 3.79 14.45 -7.87
CA THR A 39 3.51 13.54 -8.98
C THR A 39 3.90 12.10 -8.64
N GLU A 40 5.10 11.88 -8.12
CA GLU A 40 5.56 10.55 -7.66
C GLU A 40 4.67 10.00 -6.54
N ARG A 41 4.30 10.83 -5.56
CA ARG A 41 3.34 10.43 -4.52
C ARG A 41 1.98 10.00 -5.08
N ARG A 42 1.48 10.68 -6.13
CA ARG A 42 0.22 10.29 -6.77
C ARG A 42 0.36 9.00 -7.59
N ALA A 43 1.51 8.79 -8.23
CA ALA A 43 1.79 7.56 -8.94
C ALA A 43 1.81 6.37 -7.98
N ILE A 44 2.52 6.49 -6.85
CA ILE A 44 2.57 5.48 -5.78
C ILE A 44 1.16 5.20 -5.24
N ALA A 45 0.38 6.25 -4.92
CA ALA A 45 -1.00 6.08 -4.45
C ALA A 45 -1.91 5.38 -5.47
N ALA A 46 -1.75 5.69 -6.76
CA ALA A 46 -2.50 5.04 -7.84
C ALA A 46 -2.12 3.56 -7.98
N GLU A 47 -0.83 3.23 -7.88
CA GLU A 47 -0.37 1.85 -7.89
C GLU A 47 -0.89 1.06 -6.68
N LEU A 48 -0.81 1.61 -5.47
CA LEU A 48 -1.37 0.99 -4.26
C LEU A 48 -2.88 0.74 -4.39
N MET A 49 -3.64 1.69 -4.95
CA MET A 49 -5.07 1.50 -5.23
C MET A 49 -5.33 0.42 -6.28
N ALA A 50 -4.50 0.31 -7.31
CA ALA A 50 -4.59 -0.75 -8.31
C ALA A 50 -4.34 -2.13 -7.67
N LEU A 51 -3.32 -2.26 -6.81
CA LEU A 51 -3.02 -3.48 -6.06
C LEU A 51 -4.16 -3.87 -5.12
N HIS A 52 -4.69 -2.91 -4.35
CA HIS A 52 -5.84 -3.13 -3.46
C HIS A 52 -7.05 -3.68 -4.22
N ASN A 53 -7.40 -3.08 -5.36
CA ASN A 53 -8.53 -3.53 -6.18
C ASN A 53 -8.31 -4.93 -6.74
N LEU A 54 -7.07 -5.24 -7.13
CA LEU A 54 -6.69 -6.55 -7.64
C LEU A 54 -6.80 -7.64 -6.55
N LEU A 55 -6.39 -7.32 -5.32
CA LEU A 55 -6.55 -8.20 -4.14
C LEU A 55 -8.03 -8.41 -3.80
N ALA A 56 -8.84 -7.35 -3.77
CA ALA A 56 -10.27 -7.45 -3.48
C ALA A 56 -11.00 -8.37 -4.47
N ARG A 57 -10.70 -8.25 -5.78
CA ARG A 57 -11.25 -9.15 -6.82
C ARG A 57 -10.79 -10.59 -6.62
N SER A 58 -9.53 -10.79 -6.27
CA SER A 58 -8.96 -12.11 -6.00
C SER A 58 -9.65 -12.79 -4.81
N SER A 59 -9.85 -12.07 -3.70
CA SER A 59 -10.56 -12.58 -2.52
C SER A 59 -12.01 -12.95 -2.82
N ASN A 60 -12.71 -12.15 -3.63
CA ASN A 60 -14.07 -12.47 -4.07
C ASN A 60 -14.11 -13.76 -4.89
N ASN A 61 -13.15 -13.97 -5.79
CA ASN A 61 -13.04 -15.21 -6.56
C ASN A 61 -12.82 -16.42 -5.63
N ILE A 62 -11.88 -16.35 -4.67
CA ILE A 62 -11.67 -17.42 -3.68
C ILE A 62 -12.97 -17.76 -2.95
N ASN A 63 -13.70 -16.74 -2.51
CA ASN A 63 -14.94 -16.94 -1.75
C ASN A 63 -16.04 -17.61 -2.60
N GLN A 64 -16.09 -17.33 -3.90
CA GLN A 64 -16.99 -18.03 -4.83
C GLN A 64 -16.62 -19.50 -4.99
N LEU A 65 -15.32 -19.81 -5.16
CA LEU A 65 -14.84 -21.19 -5.28
C LEU A 65 -15.10 -22.00 -4.01
N ALA A 66 -14.87 -21.39 -2.83
CA ALA A 66 -15.15 -22.03 -1.56
C ALA A 66 -16.63 -22.35 -1.40
N ARG A 67 -17.53 -21.41 -1.75
CA ARG A 67 -18.98 -21.65 -1.74
C ARG A 67 -19.39 -22.76 -2.71
N GLN A 68 -18.85 -22.78 -3.92
CA GLN A 68 -19.19 -23.79 -4.91
C GLN A 68 -18.69 -25.17 -4.51
N ALA A 69 -17.46 -25.27 -3.99
CA ALA A 69 -16.91 -26.51 -3.47
C ALA A 69 -17.73 -27.05 -2.29
N ASN A 70 -18.15 -26.18 -1.36
CA ASN A 70 -19.01 -26.57 -0.25
C ASN A 70 -20.42 -27.02 -0.70
N ALA A 71 -20.93 -26.46 -1.79
CA ALA A 71 -22.25 -26.81 -2.31
C ALA A 71 -22.27 -28.13 -3.11
N THR A 72 -21.16 -28.51 -3.73
CA THR A 72 -21.08 -29.63 -4.69
C THR A 72 -20.18 -30.78 -4.24
N SER A 73 -19.38 -30.60 -3.18
CA SER A 73 -18.29 -31.51 -2.76
C SER A 73 -17.24 -31.79 -3.83
N GLU A 74 -17.25 -31.03 -4.92
CA GLU A 74 -16.30 -31.11 -6.03
C GLU A 74 -15.57 -29.77 -6.19
N PHE A 75 -14.29 -29.81 -6.55
CA PHE A 75 -13.52 -28.60 -6.84
C PHE A 75 -13.50 -28.36 -8.36
N PRO A 76 -14.19 -27.33 -8.87
CA PRO A 76 -14.34 -27.14 -10.32
C PRO A 76 -13.00 -26.93 -11.02
N LEU A 77 -12.86 -27.34 -12.28
CA LEU A 77 -11.64 -27.14 -13.04
C LEU A 77 -11.34 -25.63 -13.23
N GLU A 78 -12.39 -24.81 -13.37
CA GLU A 78 -12.34 -23.35 -13.45
C GLU A 78 -11.74 -22.71 -12.18
N ALA A 79 -11.85 -23.39 -11.04
CA ALA A 79 -11.28 -22.97 -9.76
C ALA A 79 -9.74 -22.98 -9.77
N ARG A 80 -9.12 -23.85 -10.58
CA ARG A 80 -7.66 -23.88 -10.77
C ARG A 80 -7.15 -22.66 -11.52
N GLU A 81 -7.89 -22.18 -12.53
CA GLU A 81 -7.52 -20.98 -13.28
C GLU A 81 -7.66 -19.72 -12.44
N ALA A 82 -8.70 -19.64 -11.61
CA ALA A 82 -8.85 -18.57 -10.64
C ALA A 82 -7.69 -18.57 -9.61
N LEU A 83 -7.27 -19.73 -9.09
CA LEU A 83 -6.07 -19.85 -8.24
C LEU A 83 -4.78 -19.39 -8.93
N LYS A 84 -4.58 -19.74 -10.21
CA LYS A 84 -3.43 -19.24 -11.00
C LYS A 84 -3.46 -17.72 -11.12
N HIS A 85 -4.63 -17.14 -11.37
CA HIS A 85 -4.79 -15.69 -11.43
C HIS A 85 -4.42 -15.03 -10.10
N ILE A 86 -4.90 -15.57 -8.97
CA ILE A 86 -4.59 -15.06 -7.63
C ILE A 86 -3.08 -15.13 -7.35
N ARG A 87 -2.40 -16.21 -7.75
CA ARG A 87 -0.94 -16.31 -7.61
C ARG A 87 -0.21 -15.23 -8.43
N LYS A 88 -0.66 -14.93 -9.65
CA LYS A 88 -0.13 -13.81 -10.44
C LYS A 88 -0.36 -12.45 -9.77
N VAL A 89 -1.50 -12.27 -9.13
CA VAL A 89 -1.82 -11.05 -8.37
C VAL A 89 -0.86 -10.88 -7.18
N ALA A 90 -0.60 -11.95 -6.42
CA ALA A 90 0.35 -11.92 -5.31
C ALA A 90 1.76 -11.53 -5.77
N MET A 91 2.28 -12.15 -6.83
CA MET A 91 3.60 -11.81 -7.38
C MET A 91 3.68 -10.33 -7.82
N ARG A 92 2.63 -9.79 -8.44
CA ARG A 92 2.60 -8.37 -8.82
C ARG A 92 2.60 -7.41 -7.63
N ILE A 93 2.07 -7.84 -6.48
CA ILE A 93 2.14 -7.05 -5.24
C ILE A 93 3.56 -7.08 -4.71
N ASP A 94 4.19 -8.25 -4.67
CA ASP A 94 5.58 -8.41 -4.23
C ASP A 94 6.53 -7.55 -5.10
N ASP A 95 6.42 -7.64 -6.44
CA ASP A 95 7.22 -6.84 -7.38
C ASP A 95 7.07 -5.33 -7.16
N ALA A 96 5.85 -4.87 -6.86
CA ALA A 96 5.56 -3.45 -6.63
C ALA A 96 6.09 -2.97 -5.27
N ILE A 97 6.09 -3.82 -4.24
CA ILE A 97 6.69 -3.50 -2.94
C ILE A 97 8.21 -3.43 -3.07
N ASP A 98 8.82 -4.36 -3.80
CA ASP A 98 10.27 -4.36 -4.06
C ASP A 98 10.72 -3.11 -4.83
N GLY A 99 9.88 -2.60 -5.75
CA GLY A 99 10.17 -1.35 -6.47
C GLY A 99 10.09 -0.07 -5.62
N LEU A 100 9.55 -0.14 -4.40
CA LEU A 100 9.43 0.99 -3.47
C LEU A 100 10.54 1.00 -2.39
N MET A 101 11.31 -0.08 -2.26
CA MET A 101 12.43 -0.22 -1.30
C MET A 101 13.77 0.07 -1.95
#